data_AF-A0A7L4NWU0-F1
#
_entry.id   AF-A0A7L4NWU0-F1
#
_cell.length_a   1.000
_cell.length_b   1.000
_cell.length_c   1.000
_cell.angle_alpha   90.00
_cell.angle_beta   90.00
_cell.angle_gamma   90.00
#
_symmetry.space_group_name_H-M   'P 1'
#
loop_
_entity.id
_entity.type
_entity.pdbx_description
1 polymer ?
#
loop_
_entity_poly.entity_id
_entity_poly.type
_entity_poly.pdbx_seq_one_letter_code
_entity_poly.pdbx_strand_id
1 'polypeptide(L)'
;MADWKIICLSGLVSAVLSFLLYLVYFPLFILGPLVGGFLASYFIKVYEEYAGMDRKDGAIMGLLSGIIGSLILNLLLIFGLGAIDNIIGWISTGMGTIADVIIAGYVIFQLSVIACMILGAFGGVVGVIVKK
;
A
#
# COMPACT_ATOMS: atom_id res chain seq x y z
N MET A 1 8.50 21.28 -6.16
CA MET A 1 7.35 20.56 -5.54
C MET A 1 7.58 19.07 -5.76
N ALA A 2 7.39 18.22 -4.75
CA ALA A 2 7.51 16.78 -4.95
C ALA A 2 6.64 16.36 -6.14
N ASP A 3 7.19 15.57 -7.07
CA ASP A 3 6.44 15.09 -8.23
C ASP A 3 5.36 14.13 -7.76
N TRP A 4 4.21 14.68 -7.38
CA TRP A 4 3.06 13.95 -6.87
C TRP A 4 2.60 12.85 -7.83
N LYS A 5 2.86 13.04 -9.13
CA LYS A 5 2.66 12.04 -10.17
C LYS A 5 3.47 10.76 -9.92
N ILE A 6 4.73 10.89 -9.53
CA ILE A 6 5.62 9.74 -9.28
C ILE A 6 5.18 9.00 -8.02
N ILE A 7 4.83 9.73 -6.96
CA ILE A 7 4.34 9.14 -5.70
C ILE A 7 3.03 8.38 -5.96
N CYS A 8 2.08 8.98 -6.68
CA CYS A 8 0.83 8.32 -7.04
C CYS A 8 1.06 7.09 -7.94
N LEU A 9 1.93 7.20 -8.96
CA LEU A 9 2.23 6.08 -9.86
C LEU A 9 2.88 4.92 -9.09
N SER A 10 3.79 5.23 -8.17
CA SER A 10 4.46 4.24 -7.32
C SER A 10 3.48 3.59 -6.34
N GLY A 11 2.52 4.36 -5.81
CA GLY A 11 1.40 3.84 -5.04
C GLY A 11 0.48 2.92 -5.85
N LEU A 12 0.18 3.28 -7.10
CA LEU A 12 -0.58 2.42 -8.01
C LEU A 12 0.14 1.09 -8.28
N VAL A 13 1.44 1.14 -8.58
CA VAL A 13 2.26 -0.06 -8.79
C VAL A 13 2.29 -0.93 -7.53
N SER A 14 2.44 -0.32 -6.35
CA SER A 14 2.33 -1.02 -5.06
C SER A 14 1.00 -1.75 -4.94
N ALA A 15 -0.12 -1.08 -5.21
CA ALA A 15 -1.45 -1.66 -5.08
C ALA A 15 -1.67 -2.83 -6.03
N VAL A 16 -1.33 -2.65 -7.32
CA VAL A 16 -1.45 -3.69 -8.34
C VAL A 16 -0.57 -4.89 -8.01
N LEU A 17 0.69 -4.66 -7.63
CA LEU A 17 1.61 -5.72 -7.27
C LEU A 17 1.14 -6.47 -6.03
N SER A 18 0.68 -5.76 -5.00
CA SER A 18 0.10 -6.37 -3.79
C SER A 18 -1.10 -7.24 -4.12
N PHE A 19 -1.99 -6.77 -4.99
CA PHE A 19 -3.19 -7.49 -5.39
C PHE A 19 -2.86 -8.77 -6.16
N LEU A 20 -1.95 -8.69 -7.13
CA LEU A 20 -1.47 -9.86 -7.88
C LEU A 20 -0.79 -10.89 -6.97
N LEU A 21 0.07 -10.41 -6.07
CA LEU A 21 0.78 -11.28 -5.12
C LEU A 21 -0.16 -11.90 -4.10
N TYR A 22 -1.19 -11.17 -3.65
CA TYR A 22 -2.25 -11.69 -2.80
C TYR A 22 -2.97 -12.87 -3.48
N LEU A 23 -3.28 -12.77 -4.78
CA LEU A 23 -3.91 -13.85 -5.54
C LEU A 23 -3.02 -15.08 -5.70
N VAL A 24 -1.70 -14.90 -5.78
CA VAL A 24 -0.75 -16.00 -5.98
C VAL A 24 -0.34 -16.65 -4.66
N TYR A 25 0.03 -15.87 -3.65
CA TYR A 25 0.49 -16.38 -2.36
C TYR A 25 0.34 -15.33 -1.26
N PHE A 26 -0.50 -15.63 -0.26
CA PHE A 26 -0.94 -14.68 0.75
C PHE A 26 0.17 -13.84 1.39
N PRO A 27 1.30 -14.34 1.91
CA PRO A 27 2.29 -13.48 2.56
C PRO A 27 3.12 -12.61 1.59
N LEU A 28 3.06 -12.83 0.28
CA LEU A 28 3.87 -12.08 -0.69
C LEU A 28 3.34 -10.65 -0.95
N PHE A 29 2.10 -10.31 -0.56
CA PHE A 29 1.53 -8.96 -0.81
C PHE A 29 2.39 -7.83 -0.19
N ILE A 30 3.16 -8.14 0.85
CA ILE A 30 4.10 -7.26 1.57
C ILE A 30 5.15 -6.65 0.64
N LEU A 31 5.47 -7.31 -0.48
CA LEU A 31 6.42 -6.81 -1.46
C LEU A 31 5.88 -5.61 -2.24
N GLY A 32 4.57 -5.46 -2.39
CA GLY A 32 3.97 -4.33 -3.09
C GLY A 32 4.35 -2.99 -2.48
N PRO A 33 4.07 -2.74 -1.18
CA PRO A 33 4.45 -1.51 -0.49
C PRO A 33 5.95 -1.25 -0.51
N LEU A 34 6.78 -2.29 -0.35
CA LEU A 34 8.24 -2.18 -0.44
C LEU A 34 8.68 -1.66 -1.83
N VAL A 35 8.18 -2.28 -2.90
CA VAL A 35 8.52 -1.90 -4.28
C VAL A 35 7.97 -0.51 -4.62
N GLY A 36 6.74 -0.18 -4.22
CA GLY A 36 6.20 1.16 -4.43
C GLY A 36 6.99 2.23 -3.69
N GLY A 37 7.34 1.98 -2.43
CA GLY A 37 8.19 2.90 -1.67
C GLY A 37 9.56 3.12 -2.32
N PHE A 38 10.17 2.04 -2.81
CA PHE A 38 11.43 2.10 -3.57
C PHE A 38 11.28 2.94 -4.83
N LEU A 39 10.26 2.69 -5.66
CA LEU A 39 10.02 3.43 -6.90
C LEU A 39 9.78 4.92 -6.65
N ALA A 40 9.04 5.25 -5.58
CA ALA A 40 8.73 6.64 -5.23
C ALA A 40 9.99 7.45 -4.93
N SER A 41 10.94 6.87 -4.21
CA SER A 41 12.21 7.53 -3.86
C SER A 41 13.24 7.48 -5.01
N TYR A 42 13.31 6.37 -5.75
CA TYR A 42 14.27 6.16 -6.83
C TYR A 42 14.00 7.10 -8.03
N PHE A 43 12.75 7.20 -8.47
CA PHE A 43 12.39 7.95 -9.67
C PHE A 43 12.22 9.46 -9.46
N ILE A 44 12.12 9.94 -8.22
CA ILE A 44 12.09 11.37 -7.96
C ILE A 44 13.43 11.99 -8.41
N LYS A 45 13.38 12.73 -9.52
CA LYS A 45 14.49 13.49 -10.11
C LYS A 45 14.57 14.92 -9.58
N VAL A 46 13.45 15.53 -9.18
CA VAL A 46 13.40 16.96 -8.78
C VAL A 46 14.24 17.28 -7.52
N TYR A 47 14.66 16.28 -6.74
CA TYR A 47 15.60 16.47 -5.63
C TYR A 47 17.09 16.28 -6.01
N GLU A 48 17.42 16.00 -7.27
CA GLU A 48 18.82 16.02 -7.75
C GLU A 48 19.38 17.45 -7.79
N GLU A 49 18.53 18.46 -8.01
CA GLU A 49 18.95 19.88 -8.05
C GLU A 49 18.93 20.58 -6.67
N TYR A 50 18.14 20.07 -5.71
CA TYR A 50 18.07 20.60 -4.34
C TYR A 50 18.80 19.67 -3.37
N ALA A 51 20.12 19.84 -3.26
CA ALA A 51 20.96 19.44 -2.12
C ALA A 51 20.96 17.96 -1.66
N GLY A 52 20.46 17.03 -2.47
CA GLY A 52 20.58 15.59 -2.24
C GLY A 52 19.52 15.04 -1.29
N MET A 53 18.64 14.20 -1.84
CA MET A 53 17.65 13.45 -1.06
C MET A 53 18.35 12.62 0.03
N ASP A 54 18.04 12.89 1.30
CA ASP A 54 18.56 12.11 2.41
C ASP A 54 17.64 10.92 2.74
N ARG A 55 18.12 9.97 3.53
CA ARG A 55 17.37 8.76 3.90
C ARG A 55 16.01 9.08 4.52
N LYS A 56 15.93 10.18 5.27
CA LYS A 56 14.70 10.68 5.89
C LYS A 56 13.67 11.12 4.84
N ASP A 57 14.11 11.82 3.80
CA ASP A 57 13.21 12.26 2.72
C ASP A 57 12.74 11.08 1.88
N GLY A 58 13.63 10.12 1.62
CA GLY A 58 13.28 8.83 1.02
C GLY A 58 12.21 8.08 1.80
N ALA A 59 12.36 7.99 3.13
CA ALA A 59 11.37 7.37 4.00
C ALA A 59 10.01 8.07 3.92
N ILE A 60 9.97 9.41 3.88
CA ILE A 60 8.73 10.17 3.78
C ILE A 60 8.03 9.93 2.44
N MET A 61 8.78 9.94 1.33
CA MET A 61 8.21 9.66 0.00
C MET A 61 7.69 8.22 -0.10
N GLY A 62 8.45 7.27 0.44
CA GLY A 62 8.04 5.88 0.50
C GLY A 62 6.80 5.64 1.36
N LEU A 63 6.71 6.34 2.50
CA LEU A 63 5.55 6.32 3.38
C LEU A 63 4.31 6.85 2.66
N LEU A 64 4.41 7.99 1.97
CA LEU A 64 3.31 8.56 1.19
C LEU A 64 2.84 7.61 0.09
N SER A 65 3.78 6.98 -0.62
CA SER A 65 3.47 5.94 -1.62
C SER A 65 2.78 4.73 -0.99
N GLY A 66 3.20 4.30 0.21
CA GLY A 66 2.59 3.20 0.96
C GLY A 66 1.15 3.52 1.41
N ILE A 67 0.88 4.76 1.85
CA ILE A 67 -0.49 5.21 2.17
C ILE A 67 -1.37 5.15 0.92
N ILE A 68 -0.91 5.72 -0.19
CA ILE A 68 -1.69 5.76 -1.43
C ILE A 68 -1.92 4.33 -1.96
N GLY A 69 -0.88 3.50 -1.97
CA GLY A 69 -0.99 2.11 -2.42
C GLY A 69 -1.93 1.27 -1.56
N SER A 70 -1.88 1.43 -0.23
CA SER A 70 -2.80 0.70 0.67
C SER A 70 -4.24 1.17 0.56
N LEU A 71 -4.48 2.48 0.37
CA LEU A 71 -5.82 3.00 0.07
C LEU A 71 -6.37 2.39 -1.21
N ILE A 72 -5.61 2.43 -2.31
CA ILE A 72 -6.04 1.86 -3.60
C ILE A 72 -6.29 0.36 -3.46
N LEU A 73 -5.37 -0.38 -2.84
CA LEU A 73 -5.50 -1.82 -2.63
C LEU A 73 -6.76 -2.14 -1.82
N ASN A 74 -7.00 -1.44 -0.71
CA ASN A 74 -8.17 -1.70 0.10
C ASN A 74 -9.46 -1.31 -0.61
N LEU A 75 -9.49 -0.23 -1.39
CA LEU A 75 -10.64 0.06 -2.26
C LEU A 75 -10.89 -1.11 -3.23
N LEU A 76 -9.83 -1.63 -3.84
CA LEU A 76 -9.92 -2.78 -4.75
C LEU A 76 -10.45 -4.04 -4.05
N LEU A 77 -10.04 -4.28 -2.81
CA LEU A 77 -10.51 -5.42 -2.02
C LEU A 77 -11.96 -5.22 -1.55
N ILE A 78 -12.34 -4.02 -1.09
CA ILE A 78 -13.73 -3.73 -0.69
C ILE A 78 -14.68 -3.84 -1.89
N PHE A 79 -14.33 -3.28 -3.04
CA PHE A 79 -15.18 -3.38 -4.24
C PHE A 79 -15.10 -4.76 -4.90
N GLY A 80 -13.94 -5.42 -4.88
CA GLY A 80 -13.71 -6.71 -5.53
C GLY A 80 -14.14 -7.92 -4.71
N LEU A 81 -13.68 -8.02 -3.45
CA LEU A 81 -14.04 -9.10 -2.52
C LEU A 81 -15.32 -8.81 -1.76
N GLY A 82 -15.62 -7.55 -1.40
CA GLY A 82 -16.88 -7.22 -0.71
C GLY A 82 -18.13 -7.49 -1.56
N ALA A 83 -18.01 -7.48 -2.90
CA ALA A 83 -19.07 -7.96 -3.78
C ALA A 83 -19.28 -9.49 -3.67
N ILE A 84 -18.22 -10.24 -3.41
CA ILE A 84 -18.25 -11.70 -3.23
C ILE A 84 -18.76 -12.06 -1.82
N ASP A 85 -18.30 -11.36 -0.78
CA ASP A 85 -18.74 -11.55 0.60
C ASP A 85 -20.21 -11.16 0.82
N ASN A 86 -20.74 -10.17 0.10
CA ASN A 86 -22.18 -9.89 0.14
C ASN A 86 -23.00 -11.04 -0.47
N ILE A 87 -22.51 -11.68 -1.55
CA ILE A 87 -23.17 -12.83 -2.16
C ILE A 87 -23.10 -14.06 -1.24
N ILE A 88 -21.94 -14.32 -0.62
CA ILE A 88 -21.74 -15.44 0.31
C ILE A 88 -22.48 -15.20 1.65
N GLY A 89 -22.47 -13.97 2.14
CA GLY A 89 -23.16 -13.55 3.37
C GLY A 89 -24.68 -13.64 3.27
N TRP A 90 -25.26 -13.41 2.08
CA TRP A 90 -26.69 -13.64 1.83
C TRP A 90 -27.06 -15.14 1.81
N ILE A 91 -26.11 -16.01 1.49
CA ILE A 91 -26.26 -17.48 1.51
C ILE A 91 -26.05 -18.04 2.93
N SER A 92 -25.26 -17.35 3.76
CA SER A 92 -24.76 -17.83 5.06
C SER A 92 -25.52 -17.29 6.29
N THR A 93 -26.63 -16.58 6.13
CA THR A 93 -27.40 -16.00 7.24
C THR A 93 -27.96 -17.06 8.19
N GLY A 94 -27.14 -17.41 9.18
CA GLY A 94 -27.48 -18.27 10.30
C GLY A 94 -26.73 -17.97 11.59
N MET A 95 -25.75 -17.05 11.65
CA MET A 95 -24.97 -16.81 12.87
C MET A 95 -24.43 -15.39 13.00
N GLY A 96 -24.61 -14.79 14.19
CA GLY A 96 -23.82 -13.68 14.72
C GLY A 96 -24.19 -12.30 14.18
N THR A 97 -24.48 -11.36 15.07
CA THR A 97 -24.80 -9.97 14.75
C THR A 97 -23.81 -9.37 13.75
N ILE A 98 -24.31 -8.95 12.59
CA ILE A 98 -23.58 -8.31 11.47
C ILE A 98 -22.57 -7.24 11.94
N ALA A 99 -22.83 -6.61 13.10
CA ALA A 99 -21.95 -5.65 13.76
C ALA A 99 -20.54 -6.18 14.09
N ASP A 100 -20.39 -7.43 14.55
CA ASP A 100 -19.09 -7.95 15.01
C ASP A 100 -18.12 -8.18 13.86
N VAL A 101 -18.64 -8.63 12.71
CA VAL A 101 -17.87 -8.85 11.47
C VAL A 101 -17.37 -7.51 10.91
N ILE A 102 -18.21 -6.47 10.95
CA ILE A 102 -17.85 -5.12 10.48
C ILE A 102 -16.72 -4.54 11.35
N ILE A 103 -16.79 -4.69 12.67
CA ILE A 103 -15.77 -4.17 13.60
C ILE A 103 -14.43 -4.89 13.37
N ALA A 104 -14.44 -6.22 13.25
CA ALA A 104 -13.22 -6.98 13.00
C ALA A 104 -12.56 -6.60 11.67
N GLY A 105 -13.36 -6.43 10.60
CA GLY A 105 -12.88 -5.98 9.29
C GLY A 105 -12.23 -4.59 9.34
N TYR A 106 -12.82 -3.65 10.09
CA TYR A 106 -12.26 -2.31 10.27
C TYR A 106 -10.89 -2.32 10.98
N VAL A 107 -10.73 -3.15 12.02
CA VAL A 107 -9.46 -3.27 12.74
C VAL A 107 -8.37 -3.85 11.83
N ILE A 108 -8.69 -4.90 11.06
CA ILE A 108 -7.75 -5.50 10.10
C ILE A 108 -7.36 -4.49 9.01
N PHE A 109 -8.31 -3.70 8.53
CA PHE A 109 -8.05 -2.62 7.58
C PHE A 109 -7.02 -1.62 8.14
N GLN A 110 -7.22 -1.10 9.35
CA GLN A 110 -6.28 -0.14 9.93
C GLN A 110 -4.88 -0.72 10.10
N LEU A 111 -4.77 -1.96 10.59
CA LEU A 111 -3.50 -2.64 10.75
C LEU A 111 -2.78 -2.85 9.41
N SER A 112 -3.53 -3.18 8.35
CA SER A 112 -2.96 -3.34 7.00
C SER A 112 -2.35 -2.04 6.46
N VAL A 113 -3.03 -0.90 6.70
CA VAL A 113 -2.57 0.42 6.26
C VAL A 113 -1.30 0.81 7.01
N ILE A 114 -1.25 0.57 8.32
CA ILE A 114 -0.06 0.83 9.15
C ILE A 114 1.12 -0.03 8.68
N ALA A 115 0.90 -1.32 8.42
CA ALA A 115 1.94 -2.20 7.91
C ALA A 115 2.47 -1.75 6.55
N CYS A 116 1.58 -1.39 5.62
CA CYS A 116 1.96 -0.88 4.30
C CYS A 116 2.73 0.44 4.38
N MET A 117 2.36 1.33 5.31
CA MET A 117 3.10 2.57 5.58
C MET A 117 4.54 2.30 5.99
N ILE A 118 4.73 1.41 6.95
CA ILE A 118 6.06 1.07 7.47
C ILE A 118 6.92 0.44 6.37
N LEU A 119 6.36 -0.52 5.63
CA LEU A 119 7.04 -1.19 4.52
C LEU A 119 7.36 -0.25 3.36
N GLY A 120 6.44 0.66 3.04
CA GLY A 120 6.67 1.73 2.06
C GLY A 120 7.81 2.66 2.48
N ALA A 121 7.87 3.04 3.76
CA ALA A 121 8.97 3.83 4.28
C ALA A 121 10.31 3.10 4.15
N PHE A 122 10.37 1.80 4.49
CA PHE A 122 11.58 0.98 4.28
C PHE A 122 11.99 0.92 2.82
N GLY A 123 11.05 0.67 1.91
CA GLY A 123 11.30 0.71 0.47
C GLY A 123 11.88 2.05 0.02
N GLY A 124 11.33 3.14 0.54
CA GLY A 124 11.81 4.51 0.29
C GLY A 124 13.24 4.76 0.74
N VAL A 125 13.63 4.26 1.91
CA VAL A 125 15.02 4.36 2.39
C VAL A 125 15.96 3.58 1.47
N VAL A 126 15.57 2.37 1.07
CA VAL A 126 16.36 1.53 0.17
C VAL A 126 16.54 2.20 -1.19
N GLY A 127 15.51 2.82 -1.75
CA GLY A 127 15.59 3.52 -3.03
C GLY A 127 16.58 4.69 -3.01
N VAL A 128 16.66 5.43 -1.90
CA VAL A 128 17.69 6.47 -1.71
C VAL A 128 19.09 5.88 -1.58
N ILE A 129 19.25 4.77 -0.86
CA ILE A 129 20.55 4.11 -0.69
C ILE A 129 21.09 3.60 -2.03
N VAL A 130 20.24 2.99 -2.86
CA VAL A 130 20.63 2.44 -4.16
C VAL A 130 20.93 3.53 -5.19
N LYS A 131 20.32 4.70 -5.04
CA LYS A 131 20.52 5.84 -5.94
C LYS A 131 21.80 6.63 -5.64
N LYS A 132 22.28 6.60 -4.39
CA LYS A 132 23.57 7.17 -3.97
C LYS A 132 24.73 6.25 -4.35
#